data_AF-A0A847GFJ8-F1
#
_entry.id   AF-A0A847GFJ8-F1
#
_cell.length_a   1.000
_cell.length_b   1.000
_cell.length_c   1.000
_cell.angle_alpha   90.00
_cell.angle_beta   90.00
_cell.angle_gamma   90.00
#
_symmetry.space_group_name_H-M   'P 1'
#
loop_
_entity.id
_entity.type
_entity.pdbx_description
1 polymer ?
#
loop_
_entity_poly.entity_id
_entity_poly.type
_entity_poly.pdbx_seq_one_letter_code
_entity_poly.pdbx_strand_id
1 'polypeptide(L)'
;MAGWTGKVRKLLKNEDVLGWVIWGVLTLALLWPCIYFVYEYTYSTVSPATRVVSGVFVAAIAGGFLSWIVNEIMYRVKRRRKEGGKKAAKNRRKPGAR
;
A
#
# COMPACT_ATOMS: atom_id res chain seq x y z
N MET A 1 18.98 21.75 4.50
CA MET A 1 18.40 20.46 4.04
C MET A 1 16.86 20.53 3.91
N ALA A 2 16.30 21.55 3.25
CA ALA A 2 14.84 21.75 3.15
C ALA A 2 14.22 21.36 1.78
N GLY A 3 15.05 21.19 0.74
CA GLY A 3 14.60 20.89 -0.61
C GLY A 3 14.23 19.42 -0.87
N TRP A 4 14.72 18.49 -0.05
CA TRP A 4 14.53 17.06 -0.28
C TRP A 4 13.13 16.60 0.15
N THR A 5 12.66 17.07 1.31
CA THR A 5 11.33 16.77 1.87
C THR A 5 10.20 17.25 0.96
N GLY A 6 10.37 18.39 0.28
CA GLY A 6 9.39 18.92 -0.68
C GLY A 6 9.25 18.07 -1.93
N LYS A 7 10.37 17.56 -2.48
CA LYS A 7 10.38 16.64 -3.62
C LYS A 7 9.77 15.28 -3.25
N VAL A 8 10.10 14.75 -2.07
CA VAL A 8 9.53 13.49 -1.55
C VAL A 8 8.01 13.59 -1.40
N ARG A 9 7.49 14.69 -0.83
CA ARG A 9 6.03 14.92 -0.75
C ARG A 9 5.35 15.03 -2.10
N LYS A 10 6.02 15.61 -3.11
CA LYS A 10 5.49 15.68 -4.48
C LYS A 10 5.49 14.31 -5.16
N LEU A 11 6.55 13.51 -4.99
CA LEU A 11 6.59 12.13 -5.50
C LEU A 11 5.52 11.25 -4.86
N LEU A 12 5.29 11.38 -3.55
CA LEU A 12 4.25 10.65 -2.82
C LEU A 12 2.81 11.03 -3.22
N LYS A 13 2.61 12.11 -3.97
CA LYS A 13 1.29 12.45 -4.54
C LYS A 13 0.97 11.67 -5.81
N ASN A 14 1.98 11.11 -6.49
CA ASN A 14 1.75 10.25 -7.64
C ASN A 14 1.28 8.89 -7.13
N GLU A 15 0.07 8.49 -7.55
CA GLU A 15 -0.57 7.25 -7.05
C GLU A 15 0.27 6.01 -7.41
N ASP A 16 0.94 6.00 -8.56
CA ASP A 16 1.84 4.92 -8.97
C ASP A 16 3.06 4.79 -8.04
N VAL A 17 3.73 5.92 -7.76
CA VAL A 17 4.91 5.94 -6.87
C VAL A 17 4.50 5.52 -5.46
N LEU A 18 3.34 5.99 -4.98
CA LEU A 18 2.82 5.65 -3.67
C LEU A 18 2.55 4.14 -3.56
N GLY A 19 2.00 3.51 -4.60
CA GLY A 19 1.80 2.07 -4.67
C GLY A 19 3.10 1.28 -4.55
N TRP A 20 4.15 1.69 -5.26
CA TRP A 20 5.48 1.09 -5.17
C TRP A 20 6.14 1.28 -3.81
N VAL A 21 6.00 2.46 -3.20
CA VAL A 21 6.54 2.75 -1.86
C VAL A 21 5.81 1.92 -0.80
N ILE A 22 4.47 1.85 -0.85
CA ILE A 22 3.67 1.04 0.08
C ILE A 22 4.03 -0.44 -0.09
N TRP A 23 4.14 -0.93 -1.33
CA TRP A 23 4.51 -2.31 -1.60
C TRP A 23 5.92 -2.63 -1.10
N GLY A 24 6.90 -1.77 -1.36
CA GLY A 24 8.28 -1.94 -0.91
C GLY A 24 8.38 -1.96 0.61
N VAL A 25 7.72 -1.03 1.29
CA VAL A 25 7.69 -0.97 2.77
C VAL A 25 6.99 -2.19 3.37
N LEU A 26 5.85 -2.60 2.84
CA LEU A 26 5.13 -3.80 3.30
C LEU A 26 5.94 -5.06 3.08
N THR A 27 6.57 -5.21 1.92
CA THR A 27 7.41 -6.37 1.59
C THR A 27 8.60 -6.44 2.52
N LEU A 28 9.27 -5.30 2.80
CA LEU A 28 10.36 -5.23 3.78
C LEU A 28 9.90 -5.56 5.19
N ALA A 29 8.74 -5.07 5.60
CA ALA A 29 8.17 -5.37 6.92
C ALA A 29 7.78 -6.84 7.07
N LEU A 30 7.32 -7.48 5.99
CA LEU A 30 6.94 -8.89 5.95
C LEU A 30 8.13 -9.84 5.69
N LEU A 31 9.28 -9.31 5.28
CA LEU A 31 10.44 -10.10 4.89
C LEU A 31 10.94 -10.97 6.05
N TRP A 32 11.08 -10.37 7.24
CA TRP A 32 11.50 -11.07 8.45
C TRP A 32 10.52 -12.18 8.90
N PRO A 33 9.22 -11.90 9.11
CA PRO A 33 8.28 -12.94 9.54
C PRO A 33 8.05 -14.02 8.47
N CYS A 34 8.07 -13.68 7.18
CA CYS A 34 7.91 -14.68 6.11
C CYS A 34 9.12 -15.61 6.00
N ILE A 35 10.34 -15.10 6.15
CA ILE A 35 11.54 -15.96 6.18
C ILE A 35 11.45 -16.89 7.40
N TYR A 36 11.15 -16.36 8.59
CA TYR A 36 11.01 -17.18 9.79
C TYR A 36 9.96 -18.30 9.61
N PHE A 37 8.80 -17.97 9.06
CA PHE A 37 7.74 -18.94 8.79
C PHE A 37 8.17 -20.05 7.83
N VAL A 38 8.92 -19.71 6.78
CA VAL A 38 9.47 -20.70 5.85
C VAL A 38 10.53 -21.57 6.52
N TYR A 39 11.35 -21.01 7.41
CA TYR A 39 12.32 -21.81 8.18
C TYR A 39 11.64 -22.82 9.10
N GLU A 40 10.52 -22.46 9.72
CA GLU A 40 9.76 -23.33 10.62
C GLU A 40 9.03 -24.46 9.87
N TYR A 41 8.41 -24.14 8.72
CA TYR A 41 7.60 -25.11 7.97
C TYR A 41 8.42 -25.98 6.99
N THR A 42 9.63 -25.56 6.62
CA THR A 42 10.42 -26.30 5.63
C THR A 42 11.31 -27.35 6.29
N TYR A 43 11.16 -28.61 5.84
CA TYR A 43 11.99 -29.74 6.25
C TYR A 43 13.50 -29.46 6.14
N SER A 44 14.28 -30.07 7.04
CA SER A 44 15.75 -29.97 7.16
C SER A 44 16.52 -30.32 5.88
N THR A 45 15.90 -30.97 4.89
CA THR A 45 16.51 -31.36 3.62
C THR A 45 16.65 -30.23 2.58
N VAL A 46 15.92 -29.13 2.75
CA VAL A 46 15.94 -28.03 1.78
C VAL A 46 17.10 -27.08 2.04
N SER A 47 17.84 -26.73 0.98
CA SER A 47 18.99 -25.82 1.06
C SER A 47 18.60 -24.47 1.69
N PRO A 48 19.48 -23.87 2.51
CA PRO A 48 19.19 -22.60 3.18
C PRO A 48 18.93 -21.47 2.17
N ALA A 49 19.60 -21.49 1.01
CA ALA A 49 19.36 -20.53 -0.07
C ALA A 49 17.92 -20.62 -0.61
N THR A 50 17.42 -21.84 -0.83
CA THR A 50 16.04 -22.05 -1.30
C THR A 50 15.01 -21.54 -0.29
N ARG A 51 15.26 -21.70 1.02
CA ARG A 51 14.34 -21.17 2.06
C ARG A 51 14.26 -19.66 2.06
N VAL A 52 15.41 -18.98 1.97
CA VAL A 52 15.46 -17.51 1.93
C VAL A 52 14.75 -16.99 0.69
N VAL A 53 15.03 -17.57 -0.49
CA VAL A 53 14.39 -17.15 -1.75
C VAL A 53 12.88 -17.38 -1.69
N SER A 54 12.42 -18.53 -1.22
CA SER A 54 10.99 -18.81 -1.03
C SER A 54 10.34 -17.84 -0.04
N GLY A 55 10.99 -17.56 1.09
CA GLY A 55 10.48 -16.60 2.09
C GLY A 55 10.35 -15.19 1.53
N VAL A 56 11.34 -14.72 0.77
CA VAL A 56 11.28 -13.42 0.06
C VAL A 56 10.15 -13.42 -0.97
N PHE A 57 9.96 -14.53 -1.69
CA PHE A 57 8.89 -14.65 -2.69
C PHE A 57 7.49 -14.58 -2.04
N VAL A 58 7.29 -15.30 -0.92
CA VAL A 58 6.05 -15.22 -0.14
C VAL A 58 5.82 -13.82 0.40
N ALA A 59 6.86 -13.15 0.93
CA ALA A 59 6.77 -11.78 1.42
C ALA A 59 6.36 -10.80 0.31
N ALA A 60 6.91 -10.95 -0.90
CA ALA A 60 6.59 -10.10 -2.04
C ALA A 60 5.13 -10.27 -2.51
N ILE A 61 4.62 -11.50 -2.54
CA ILE A 61 3.21 -11.79 -2.87
C ILE A 61 2.28 -11.23 -1.80
N ALA A 62 2.55 -11.52 -0.53
CA ALA A 62 1.74 -11.03 0.58
C ALA A 62 1.74 -9.50 0.67
N GLY A 63 2.92 -8.88 0.49
CA GLY A 63 3.09 -7.44 0.41
C GLY A 63 2.35 -6.83 -0.79
N GLY A 64 2.34 -7.52 -1.93
CA GLY A 64 1.55 -7.19 -3.12
C GLY A 64 0.06 -7.12 -2.81
N PHE A 65 -0.46 -8.17 -2.19
CA PHE A 65 -1.87 -8.28 -1.84
C PHE A 65 -2.29 -7.22 -0.82
N LEU A 66 -1.48 -6.99 0.22
CA LEU A 66 -1.74 -5.96 1.23
C LEU A 66 -1.67 -4.54 0.64
N SER A 67 -0.71 -4.26 -0.23
CA SER A 67 -0.61 -2.98 -0.93
C SER A 67 -1.85 -2.70 -1.77
N TRP A 68 -2.35 -3.71 -2.49
CA TRP A 68 -3.58 -3.61 -3.26
C TRP A 68 -4.81 -3.32 -2.37
N ILE A 69 -4.95 -4.03 -1.25
CA ILE A 69 -6.04 -3.79 -0.28
C ILE A 69 -5.99 -2.36 0.25
N VAL A 70 -4.82 -1.87 0.67
CA VAL A 70 -4.64 -0.50 1.16
C VAL A 70 -5.04 0.51 0.09
N ASN A 71 -4.64 0.28 -1.16
CA ASN A 71 -4.97 1.17 -2.27
C ASN A 71 -6.48 1.20 -2.57
N GLU A 72 -7.15 0.04 -2.56
CA GLU A 72 -8.59 -0.08 -2.74
C GLU A 72 -9.36 0.62 -1.61
N ILE A 73 -8.94 0.46 -0.35
CA ILE A 73 -9.53 1.17 0.79
C ILE A 73 -9.39 2.68 0.62
N MET A 74 -8.18 3.16 0.26
CA MET A 74 -7.95 4.59 0.02
C MET A 74 -8.81 5.13 -1.12
N TYR A 75 -8.95 4.36 -2.21
CA TYR A 75 -9.83 4.71 -3.32
C TYR A 75 -11.28 4.84 -2.87
N ARG A 76 -11.79 3.87 -2.10
CA ARG A 76 -13.15 3.91 -1.54
C ARG A 76 -13.38 5.12 -0.63
N VAL A 77 -12.42 5.44 0.24
CA VAL A 77 -12.49 6.61 1.14
C VAL A 77 -12.47 7.92 0.34
N LYS A 78 -11.57 8.06 -0.63
CA LYS A 78 -11.51 9.23 -1.53
C LYS A 78 -12.82 9.40 -2.30
N ARG A 79 -13.41 8.30 -2.80
CA ARG A 79 -14.69 8.32 -3.52
C ARG A 79 -15.83 8.84 -2.66
N ARG A 80 -15.96 8.31 -1.43
CA ARG A 80 -16.97 8.78 -0.45
C ARG A 80 -16.82 10.27 -0.11
N ARG A 81 -15.59 10.77 0.04
CA ARG A 81 -15.32 12.20 0.28
C ARG A 81 -15.71 13.08 -0.92
N LYS A 82 -15.39 12.66 -2.15
CA LYS A 82 -15.79 13.39 -3.37
C LYS A 82 -17.30 13.41 -3.56
N GLU A 83 -18.00 12.31 -3.28
CA GLU A 83 -19.46 12.23 -3.37
C GLU A 83 -20.15 13.10 -2.31
N GLY A 84 -19.65 13.10 -1.06
CA GLY A 84 -20.13 13.99 0.00
C GLY A 84 -19.92 15.47 -0.34
N GLY A 85 -18.76 15.83 -0.89
CA GLY A 85 -18.46 17.18 -1.35
C GLY A 85 -19.34 17.64 -2.52
N LYS A 86 -19.63 16.75 -3.48
CA LYS A 86 -20.56 17.02 -4.59
C LYS A 86 -22.00 17.23 -4.12
N LYS A 87 -22.46 16.45 -3.12
CA LYS A 87 -23.78 16.64 -2.50
C LYS A 87 -23.87 17.98 -1.76
N ALA A 88 -22.83 18.35 -1.01
CA ALA A 88 -22.75 19.66 -0.34
C ALA A 88 -22.70 20.84 -1.33
N ALA A 89 -21.94 20.72 -2.43
CA ALA A 89 -21.89 21.73 -3.48
C ALA A 89 -23.21 21.87 -4.25
N LYS A 90 -23.93 20.76 -4.48
CA LYS A 90 -25.28 20.78 -5.09
C LYS A 90 -26.31 21.44 -4.15
N ASN A 91 -26.20 21.24 -2.85
CA ASN A 91 -27.08 21.88 -1.86
C ASN A 91 -26.80 23.38 -1.73
N ARG A 92 -25.53 23.82 -1.84
CA ARG A 92 -25.16 25.24 -1.86
C ARG A 92 -25.55 25.99 -3.14
N ARG A 93 -25.79 25.28 -4.25
CA ARG A 93 -26.29 25.85 -5.52
C ARG A 93 -27.82 25.96 -5.59
N LYS A 94 -28.55 25.56 -4.53
CA LYS A 94 -29.98 25.83 -4.37
C LYS A 94 -30.29 26.94 -3.33
N PRO A 95 -29.69 28.14 -3.39
CA PRO A 95 -30.31 29.29 -2.73
C PRO A 95 -31.43 29.81 -3.64
N GLY A 96 -32.69 29.68 -3.23
CA GLY A 96 -33.80 30.42 -3.84
C GLY A 96 -34.74 29.65 -4.79
N ALA A 97 -35.29 28.52 -4.35
CA ALA A 97 -36.57 28.04 -4.88
C ALA A 97 -37.59 28.02 -3.74
N ARG A 98 -37.99 29.23 -3.32
CA ARG A 98 -39.21 29.51 -2.58
C ARG A 98 -39.78 30.80 -3.15
#